data_AF-A0A0G4PUU9-F1
#
_entry.id   AF-A0A0G4PUU9-F1
#
_cell.length_a   1.000
_cell.length_b   1.000
_cell.length_c   1.000
_cell.angle_alpha   90.00
_cell.angle_beta   90.00
_cell.angle_gamma   90.00
#
_symmetry.space_group_name_H-M   'P 1'
#
loop_
_entity.id
_entity.type
_entity.pdbx_description
1 polymer ?
#
loop_
_entity_poly.entity_id
_entity_poly.type
_entity_poly.pdbx_seq_one_letter_code
_entity_poly.pdbx_strand_id
1 'polypeptide(L)'
;MPPSKKQEKTTDPVKSVGLTPSQTEHLVMAYLCMEKTKVDWKKLGELCNVTPASARTVFGRAKRCLEKWEEQRAAAAAIKEAEEAEDDEENEDDDEDSDGAVEAASAQGGEN
;
A
#
# COMPACT_ATOMS: atom_id res chain seq x y z
N MET A 1 17.48 -22.89 -22.94
CA MET A 1 16.70 -22.71 -21.70
C MET A 1 15.66 -21.64 -21.97
N PRO A 2 14.36 -21.90 -21.85
CA PRO A 2 13.37 -20.85 -21.97
C PRO A 2 13.40 -19.96 -20.70
N PRO A 3 13.18 -18.64 -20.82
CA PRO A 3 13.16 -17.75 -19.66
C PRO A 3 11.94 -18.03 -18.79
N SER A 4 12.17 -18.25 -17.50
CA SER A 4 11.13 -18.36 -16.47
C SER A 4 10.33 -17.05 -16.43
N LYS A 5 9.06 -17.10 -16.86
CA LYS A 5 8.12 -15.99 -16.69
C LYS A 5 7.94 -15.75 -15.19
N LYS A 6 8.46 -14.62 -14.69
CA LYS A 6 8.09 -14.08 -13.36
C LYS A 6 6.57 -14.02 -13.30
N GLN A 7 5.97 -14.80 -12.42
CA GLN A 7 4.54 -14.70 -12.15
C GLN A 7 4.29 -13.34 -11.50
N GLU A 8 3.63 -12.47 -12.25
CA GLU A 8 3.02 -11.26 -11.73
C GLU A 8 1.98 -11.70 -10.68
N LYS A 9 2.25 -11.43 -9.40
CA LYS A 9 1.29 -11.69 -8.33
C LYS A 9 0.18 -10.66 -8.50
N THR A 10 -0.90 -11.06 -9.17
CA THR A 10 -2.15 -10.31 -9.18
C THR A 10 -2.72 -10.34 -7.76
N THR A 11 -2.47 -9.30 -6.98
CA THR A 11 -3.09 -9.12 -5.66
C THR A 11 -4.57 -8.89 -5.89
N ASP A 12 -5.38 -9.88 -5.55
CA ASP A 12 -6.83 -9.78 -5.61
C ASP A 12 -7.26 -8.64 -4.66
N PRO A 13 -7.86 -7.55 -5.18
CA PRO A 13 -8.21 -6.40 -4.36
C PRO A 13 -9.23 -6.78 -3.28
N VAL A 14 -10.11 -7.74 -3.53
CA VAL A 14 -11.10 -8.21 -2.54
C VAL A 14 -10.41 -8.93 -1.39
N LYS A 15 -9.35 -9.71 -1.67
CA LYS A 15 -8.51 -10.31 -0.61
C LYS A 15 -7.72 -9.25 0.16
N SER A 16 -7.30 -8.17 -0.49
CA SER A 16 -6.53 -7.11 0.16
C SER A 16 -7.33 -6.28 1.17
N VAL A 17 -8.66 -6.21 1.00
CA VAL A 17 -9.56 -5.41 1.86
C VAL A 17 -9.90 -6.13 3.17
N GLY A 18 -9.61 -7.44 3.28
CA GLY A 18 -9.82 -8.20 4.51
C GLY A 18 -11.29 -8.45 4.87
N LEU A 19 -12.20 -8.32 3.91
CA LEU A 19 -13.63 -8.63 4.09
C LEU A 19 -13.91 -10.10 3.84
N THR A 20 -14.75 -10.70 4.67
CA THR A 20 -15.32 -12.02 4.37
C THR A 20 -16.39 -11.92 3.28
N PRO A 21 -16.69 -13.01 2.54
CA PRO A 21 -17.76 -12.99 1.53
C PRO A 21 -19.10 -12.48 2.07
N SER A 22 -19.46 -12.90 3.30
CA SER A 22 -20.69 -12.45 3.96
C SER A 22 -20.67 -10.94 4.27
N GLN A 23 -19.53 -10.39 4.69
CA GLN A 23 -19.40 -8.95 4.92
C GLN A 23 -19.55 -8.15 3.63
N THR A 24 -18.93 -8.62 2.55
CA THR A 24 -19.06 -8.01 1.21
C THR A 24 -20.51 -8.05 0.73
N GLU A 25 -21.19 -9.19 0.89
CA GLU A 25 -22.61 -9.33 0.56
C GLU A 25 -23.47 -8.33 1.34
N HIS A 26 -23.27 -8.21 2.66
CA HIS A 26 -24.03 -7.24 3.48
C HIS A 26 -23.77 -5.78 3.07
N LEU A 27 -22.56 -5.43 2.64
CA LEU A 27 -22.25 -4.09 2.15
C LEU A 27 -22.97 -3.78 0.83
N VAL A 28 -22.90 -4.71 -0.13
CA VAL A 28 -23.53 -4.55 -1.45
C VAL A 28 -25.06 -4.51 -1.31
N MET A 29 -25.64 -5.42 -0.53
CA MET A 29 -27.09 -5.44 -0.31
C MET A 29 -27.56 -4.22 0.48
N ALA A 30 -26.76 -3.71 1.43
CA ALA A 30 -27.12 -2.50 2.16
C ALA A 30 -27.27 -1.28 1.26
N TYR A 31 -26.50 -1.18 0.17
CA TYR A 31 -26.64 -0.11 -0.82
C TYR A 31 -28.02 -0.13 -1.51
N LEU A 32 -28.53 -1.32 -1.83
CA LEU A 32 -29.88 -1.50 -2.40
C LEU A 32 -30.99 -1.19 -1.39
N CYS A 33 -30.69 -1.33 -0.10
CA CYS A 33 -31.60 -1.04 1.02
C CYS A 33 -31.48 0.40 1.54
N MET A 34 -30.65 1.26 0.95
CA MET A 34 -30.52 2.65 1.42
C MET A 34 -31.60 3.55 0.81
N GLU A 35 -32.29 4.29 1.68
CA GLU A 35 -33.08 5.45 1.29
C GLU A 35 -32.37 6.70 1.79
N LYS A 36 -31.86 7.50 0.84
CA LYS A 36 -30.96 8.64 1.09
C LYS A 36 -29.65 8.20 1.75
N THR A 37 -29.55 8.32 3.07
CA THR A 37 -28.34 8.01 3.87
C THR A 37 -28.59 6.97 4.96
N LYS A 38 -29.81 6.41 5.02
CA LYS A 38 -30.21 5.44 6.04
C LYS A 38 -30.47 4.09 5.39
N VAL A 39 -29.85 3.05 5.95
CA VAL A 39 -30.10 1.66 5.57
C VAL A 39 -31.41 1.19 6.22
N ASP A 40 -32.30 0.63 5.42
CA ASP A 40 -33.43 -0.15 5.92
C ASP A 40 -32.94 -1.53 6.40
N TRP A 41 -32.77 -1.65 7.72
CA TRP A 41 -32.29 -2.88 8.35
C TRP A 41 -33.26 -4.05 8.23
N LYS A 42 -34.56 -3.77 8.04
CA LYS A 42 -35.57 -4.81 7.85
C LYS A 42 -35.41 -5.43 6.47
N LYS A 43 -35.39 -4.59 5.42
CA LYS A 43 -35.13 -5.04 4.03
C LYS A 43 -33.78 -5.74 3.89
N LEU A 44 -32.73 -5.24 4.55
CA LEU A 44 -31.41 -5.88 4.51
C LEU A 44 -31.40 -7.26 5.18
N GLY A 45 -32.07 -7.39 6.33
CA GLY A 45 -32.23 -8.69 7.00
C GLY A 45 -32.96 -9.70 6.11
N GLU A 46 -34.02 -9.26 5.42
CA GLU A 46 -34.77 -10.08 4.47
C GLU A 46 -33.90 -10.51 3.28
N LEU A 47 -33.15 -9.61 2.65
CA LEU A 47 -32.26 -9.94 1.52
C LEU A 47 -31.14 -10.91 1.90
N CYS A 48 -30.55 -10.74 3.08
CA CYS A 48 -29.45 -11.57 3.57
C CYS A 48 -29.92 -12.81 4.36
N ASN A 49 -31.23 -13.08 4.45
CA ASN A 49 -31.82 -14.17 5.23
C ASN A 49 -31.36 -14.21 6.71
N VAL A 50 -31.27 -13.05 7.36
CA VAL A 50 -30.87 -12.90 8.77
C VAL A 50 -31.79 -11.94 9.52
N THR A 51 -31.66 -11.90 10.85
CA THR A 51 -32.40 -10.89 11.63
C THR A 51 -31.86 -9.47 11.34
N PRO A 52 -32.70 -8.42 11.42
CA PRO A 52 -32.25 -7.04 11.23
C PRO A 52 -31.08 -6.64 12.15
N ALA A 53 -31.06 -7.15 13.38
CA ALA A 53 -29.98 -6.92 14.32
C ALA A 53 -28.66 -7.57 13.88
N SER A 54 -28.73 -8.79 13.33
CA SER A 54 -27.56 -9.47 12.76
C SER A 54 -27.05 -8.71 11.53
N ALA A 55 -27.93 -8.34 10.60
CA ALA A 55 -27.58 -7.56 9.42
C ALA A 55 -26.86 -6.25 9.78
N ARG A 56 -27.39 -5.51 10.76
CA ARG A 56 -26.76 -4.29 11.28
C ARG A 56 -25.38 -4.55 11.87
N THR A 57 -25.22 -5.65 12.59
CA THR A 57 -23.95 -6.03 13.22
C THR A 57 -22.89 -6.39 12.17
N VAL A 58 -23.25 -7.22 11.18
CA VAL A 58 -22.35 -7.65 10.10
C VAL A 58 -21.96 -6.46 9.24
N PHE A 59 -22.93 -5.64 8.81
CA PHE A 59 -22.68 -4.40 8.08
C PHE A 59 -21.74 -3.47 8.83
N GLY A 60 -22.00 -3.25 10.13
CA GLY A 60 -21.15 -2.37 10.95
C GLY A 60 -19.72 -2.89 11.10
N ARG A 61 -19.51 -4.21 11.19
CA ARG A 61 -18.17 -4.80 11.17
C ARG A 61 -17.49 -4.61 9.82
N ALA A 62 -18.21 -4.86 8.73
CA ALA A 62 -17.72 -4.70 7.37
C ALA A 62 -17.30 -3.24 7.09
N LYS A 63 -18.12 -2.27 7.50
CA LYS A 63 -17.81 -0.84 7.40
C LYS A 63 -16.51 -0.47 8.12
N ARG A 64 -16.33 -0.93 9.36
CA ARG A 64 -15.09 -0.70 10.13
C ARG A 64 -13.85 -1.33 9.49
N CYS A 65 -14.01 -2.50 8.85
CA CYS A 65 -12.91 -3.11 8.10
C CYS A 65 -12.51 -2.25 6.90
N LEU A 66 -13.48 -1.71 6.17
CA LEU A 66 -13.23 -0.78 5.06
C LEU A 66 -12.54 0.52 5.51
N GLU A 67 -13.03 1.12 6.60
CA GLU A 67 -12.44 2.35 7.18
C GLU A 67 -10.96 2.12 7.53
N LYS A 68 -10.64 1.02 8.24
CA LYS A 68 -9.25 0.67 8.57
C LYS A 68 -8.39 0.41 7.33
N TRP A 69 -8.94 -0.25 6.32
CA TRP A 69 -8.21 -0.52 5.09
C TRP A 69 -7.89 0.78 4.35
N GLU A 70 -8.82 1.73 4.32
CA GLU A 70 -8.57 3.06 3.76
C GLU A 70 -7.49 3.81 4.55
N GLU A 71 -7.57 3.83 5.88
CA GLU A 71 -6.56 4.46 6.75
C GLU A 71 -5.16 3.88 6.47
N GLN A 72 -5.03 2.56 6.37
CA GLN A 72 -3.76 1.89 6.06
C GLN A 72 -3.26 2.23 4.66
N ARG A 73 -4.16 2.25 3.67
CA ARG A 73 -3.82 2.60 2.29
C ARG A 73 -3.36 4.06 2.18
N ALA A 74 -4.01 4.98 2.89
CA ALA A 74 -3.62 6.38 2.93
C ALA A 74 -2.26 6.57 3.62
N ALA A 75 -2.02 5.89 4.75
CA ALA A 75 -0.74 5.92 5.44
C ALA A 75 0.40 5.37 4.58
N ALA A 76 0.17 4.27 3.85
CA ALA A 76 1.16 3.71 2.93
C ALA A 76 1.47 4.65 1.75
N ALA A 77 0.48 5.38 1.24
CA ALA A 77 0.69 6.38 0.20
C ALA A 77 1.55 7.55 0.71
N ALA A 78 1.31 8.03 1.93
CA ALA A 78 2.09 9.11 2.54
C ALA A 78 3.56 8.70 2.79
N ILE A 79 3.82 7.45 3.16
CA ILE A 79 5.20 6.93 3.31
C ILE A 79 5.91 6.93 1.94
N LYS A 80 5.22 6.47 0.89
CA LYS A 80 5.78 6.44 -0.47
C LYS A 80 6.10 7.84 -1.01
N GLU A 81 5.24 8.83 -0.73
CA GLU A 81 5.51 10.23 -1.08
C GLU A 81 6.68 10.82 -0.26
N ALA A 82 6.86 10.42 1.00
CA ALA A 82 8.00 10.84 1.80
C ALA A 82 9.32 10.21 1.34
N GLU A 83 9.33 8.92 0.96
CA GLU A 83 10.51 8.25 0.40
C GLU A 83 10.89 8.82 -0.98
N GLU A 84 9.93 9.18 -1.82
CA GLU A 84 10.20 9.82 -3.12
C GLU A 84 10.66 11.29 -3.01
N ALA A 85 10.42 11.96 -1.88
CA ALA A 85 10.88 13.33 -1.64
C ALA A 85 12.32 13.41 -1.10
N GLU A 86 12.87 12.31 -0.56
CA GLU A 86 14.27 12.25 -0.09
C GLU A 86 15.25 11.73 -1.16
N ASP A 87 14.76 11.32 -2.33
CA ASP A 87 15.58 10.85 -3.47
C ASP A 87 15.89 11.97 -4.51
N ASP A 88 15.58 13.24 -4.18
CA ASP A 88 15.80 14.42 -5.05
C ASP A 88 16.86 15.39 -4.49
N GLU A 89 17.69 14.96 -3.52
CA GLU A 89 18.85 15.71 -2.98
C GLU A 89 20.22 15.08 -3.35
N GLU A 90 20.33 14.31 -4.43
CA GLU A 90 21.62 13.91 -5.01
C GLU A 90 21.80 14.46 -6.44
N ASN A 91 21.82 15.77 -6.60
CA ASN A 91 22.45 16.40 -7.76
C ASN A 91 23.01 17.77 -7.36
N GLU A 92 24.33 17.83 -7.18
CA GLU A 92 25.25 18.94 -7.48
C GLU A 92 26.44 18.91 -6.52
N ASP A 93 27.50 18.21 -6.91
CA ASP A 93 28.88 18.62 -6.58
C ASP A 93 29.79 18.23 -7.74
N ASP A 94 29.71 19.06 -8.78
CA ASP A 94 30.83 19.67 -9.50
C ASP A 94 32.23 19.03 -9.26
N ASP A 95 32.58 18.04 -10.08
CA ASP A 95 33.96 17.55 -10.24
C ASP A 95 34.80 18.61 -11.02
N GLU A 96 35.24 19.66 -10.33
CA GLU A 96 36.33 20.54 -10.81
C GLU A 96 37.65 20.29 -10.07
N ASP A 97 38.65 19.89 -10.87
CA ASP A 97 40.10 20.09 -10.70
C ASP A 97 40.83 19.24 -9.63
N SER A 98 42.00 18.64 -9.86
CA SER A 98 43.13 19.16 -10.62
C SER A 98 44.18 18.07 -10.85
N ASP A 99 44.81 18.15 -12.02
CA ASP A 99 45.97 17.36 -12.48
C ASP A 99 47.15 17.43 -11.50
N GLY A 100 47.76 16.28 -11.18
CA GLY A 100 48.86 16.23 -10.22
C GLY A 100 49.71 14.94 -10.27
N ALA A 101 49.94 14.40 -11.47
CA ALA A 101 50.88 13.30 -11.66
C ALA A 101 52.33 13.79 -11.60
N VAL A 102 53.04 13.54 -10.49
CA VAL A 102 54.51 13.41 -10.54
C VAL A 102 54.96 12.15 -9.78
N GLU A 103 55.39 11.16 -10.56
CA GLU A 103 56.23 10.05 -10.12
C GLU A 103 57.66 10.56 -9.94
N ALA A 104 58.28 10.34 -8.77
CA ALA A 104 59.74 10.23 -8.67
C ALA A 104 60.15 9.52 -7.36
N ALA A 105 60.42 8.23 -7.49
CA ALA A 105 61.20 7.47 -6.53
C ALA A 105 62.64 8.01 -6.44
N SER A 106 63.21 8.04 -5.24
CA SER A 106 64.67 8.06 -5.08
C SER A 106 65.07 7.27 -3.84
N ALA A 107 65.61 6.08 -4.12
CA ALA A 107 66.39 5.27 -3.19
C ALA A 107 67.87 5.67 -3.33
N GLN A 108 68.52 6.01 -2.22
CA GLN A 108 69.97 5.85 -1.99
C GLN A 108 70.18 6.06 -0.48
N GLY A 109 70.54 5.04 0.30
CA GLY A 109 71.83 4.38 0.20
C GLY A 109 72.70 4.97 1.31
N GLY A 110 72.65 4.34 2.49
CA GLY A 110 73.55 4.69 3.59
C GLY A 110 74.94 4.14 3.32
N GLU A 111 75.96 4.95 3.57
CA GLU A 111 77.29 4.50 4.00
C GLU A 111 78.10 5.72 4.48
N ASN A 112 78.57 5.59 5.72
CA ASN A 112 79.80 6.12 6.33
C ASN A 112 79.58 6.89 7.63
#